data_AF-A0A2W1BEB9-F1
#
_entry.id   AF-A0A2W1BEB9-F1
#
_cell.length_a   1.000
_cell.length_b   1.000
_cell.length_c   1.000
_cell.angle_alpha   90.00
_cell.angle_beta   90.00
_cell.angle_gamma   90.00
#
_symmetry.space_group_name_H-M   'P 1'
#
loop_
_entity.id
_entity.type
_entity.pdbx_description
1 polymer ?
#
loop_
_entity_poly.entity_id
_entity_poly.type
_entity_poly.pdbx_seq_one_letter_code
_entity_poly.pdbx_strand_id
1 'polypeptide(L)'
;MGSTVGRLFSRQCEGTLVLKEYEYLPKRKSNRIVSILGLFELSVGDAPRADGVSELAAARLAVEHVNKRGLLPGYRLHLITNDTKCDPGVGVDRFFHALYTERDSRMVMLLGTACSEVTESIAKIVPYWNIVQVS
;
A
#
# COMPACT_ATOMS: atom_id res chain seq x y z
N MET A 1 -10.95 68.81 37.52
CA MET A 1 -9.70 69.42 37.00
C MET A 1 -8.88 68.34 36.32
N GLY A 2 -8.56 68.54 35.02
CA GLY A 2 -7.54 67.86 34.20
C GLY A 2 -7.74 66.36 33.90
N SER A 3 -7.86 65.87 32.65
CA SER A 3 -6.85 65.78 31.57
C SER A 3 -5.58 65.03 32.04
N THR A 4 -5.02 63.99 31.40
CA THR A 4 -5.01 63.57 30.00
C THR A 4 -4.26 62.21 29.87
N VAL A 5 -4.65 61.38 28.89
CA VAL A 5 -3.83 60.56 27.97
C VAL A 5 -3.01 59.35 28.49
N GLY A 6 -3.27 58.19 27.86
CA GLY A 6 -2.34 57.06 27.78
C GLY A 6 -2.93 55.82 27.08
N ARG A 7 -3.06 55.84 25.75
CA ARG A 7 -3.30 54.65 24.88
C ARG A 7 -2.17 53.61 25.11
N LEU A 8 -2.36 52.30 24.97
CA LEU A 8 -2.56 51.57 23.70
C LEU A 8 -2.88 50.08 23.99
N PHE A 9 -3.82 49.53 23.20
CA PHE A 9 -3.86 48.16 22.63
C PHE A 9 -3.82 46.93 23.57
N SER A 10 -4.57 45.86 23.37
CA SER A 10 -5.62 45.46 22.42
C SER A 10 -6.12 44.11 22.93
N ARG A 11 -7.45 43.98 23.01
CA ARG A 11 -8.28 42.77 22.89
C ARG A 11 -7.57 41.40 22.84
N GLN A 12 -7.91 40.53 23.79
CA GLN A 12 -8.40 39.18 23.46
C GLN A 12 -9.38 38.74 24.56
N CYS A 13 -10.63 38.49 24.17
CA CYS A 13 -11.73 38.13 25.07
C CYS A 13 -11.56 36.73 25.66
N GLU A 14 -11.89 36.63 26.95
CA GLU A 14 -12.07 35.39 27.69
C GLU A 14 -13.17 34.52 27.05
N GLY A 15 -12.88 33.23 26.87
CA GLY A 15 -13.82 32.24 26.37
C GLY A 15 -13.45 30.86 26.91
N THR A 16 -14.26 30.39 27.86
CA THR A 16 -14.18 29.15 28.62
C THR A 16 -13.79 27.93 27.79
N LEU A 17 -12.77 27.21 28.27
CA LEU A 17 -12.32 25.90 27.79
C LEU A 17 -13.44 24.86 27.92
N VAL A 18 -14.24 24.69 26.87
CA VAL A 18 -15.06 23.48 26.72
C VAL A 18 -14.12 22.41 26.15
N LEU A 19 -13.46 21.69 27.05
CA LEU A 19 -12.88 20.38 26.77
C LEU A 19 -14.05 19.43 26.47
N LYS A 20 -14.61 19.53 25.26
CA LYS A 20 -15.37 18.42 24.69
C LYS A 20 -14.37 17.30 24.50
N GLU A 21 -14.38 16.42 25.48
CA GLU A 21 -14.26 14.97 25.35
C GLU A 21 -14.84 14.53 23.99
N TYR A 22 -14.06 14.71 22.93
CA TYR A 22 -14.21 13.94 21.70
C TYR A 22 -13.74 12.56 22.09
N GLU A 23 -14.68 11.82 22.68
CA GLU A 23 -14.57 10.41 22.99
C GLU A 23 -13.94 9.72 21.79
N TYR A 24 -12.65 9.39 21.92
CA TYR A 24 -11.91 8.59 20.98
C TYR A 24 -12.48 7.18 21.13
N LEU A 25 -13.66 6.97 20.53
CA LEU A 25 -14.29 5.67 20.44
C LEU A 25 -13.21 4.71 19.95
N PRO A 26 -12.93 3.62 20.68
CA PRO A 26 -11.89 2.69 20.28
C PRO A 26 -12.29 2.17 18.91
N LYS A 27 -11.59 2.63 17.86
CA LYS A 27 -11.73 2.09 16.51
C LYS A 27 -11.56 0.59 16.69
N ARG A 28 -12.65 -0.16 16.54
CA ARG A 28 -12.65 -1.61 16.55
C ARG A 28 -11.50 -2.01 15.62
N LYS A 29 -10.41 -2.57 16.17
CA LYS A 29 -9.24 -3.04 15.41
C LYS A 29 -9.69 -4.23 14.55
N SER A 30 -10.54 -3.99 13.55
CA SER A 30 -10.73 -4.95 12.49
C SER A 30 -9.43 -4.92 11.71
N ASN A 31 -8.58 -5.91 11.90
CA ASN A 31 -7.26 -5.94 11.27
C ASN A 31 -7.43 -6.50 9.84
N ARG A 32 -8.16 -5.76 9.01
CA ARG A 32 -8.52 -6.20 7.65
C ARG A 32 -7.24 -6.31 6.82
N ILE A 33 -7.05 -7.45 6.18
CA ILE A 33 -5.88 -7.70 5.35
C ILE A 33 -6.19 -7.23 3.93
N VAL A 34 -5.33 -6.39 3.40
CA VAL A 34 -5.35 -5.98 1.99
C VAL A 34 -4.10 -6.56 1.35
N SER A 35 -4.29 -7.32 0.29
CA SER A 35 -3.20 -8.01 -0.37
C SER A 35 -2.74 -7.26 -1.61
N ILE A 36 -1.44 -7.22 -1.78
CA ILE A 36 -0.74 -6.72 -2.95
C ILE A 36 -0.05 -7.94 -3.57
N LEU A 37 -0.29 -8.20 -4.84
CA LEU A 37 0.43 -9.25 -5.57
C LEU A 37 1.71 -8.66 -6.14
N GLY A 38 2.85 -9.27 -5.87
CA GLY A 38 4.13 -8.97 -6.49
C GLY A 38 4.52 -10.10 -7.44
N LEU A 39 4.63 -9.76 -8.72
CA LEU A 39 5.17 -10.64 -9.75
C LEU A 39 6.59 -10.16 -10.05
N PHE A 40 7.59 -10.95 -9.65
CA PHE A 40 9.01 -10.60 -9.78
C PHE A 40 9.72 -11.65 -10.63
N GLU A 41 10.66 -11.23 -11.48
CA GLU A 41 11.53 -12.11 -12.26
C GLU A 41 12.72 -12.61 -11.42
N LEU A 42 12.45 -13.45 -10.43
CA LEU A 42 13.49 -14.03 -9.57
C LEU A 42 14.41 -14.98 -10.35
N SER A 43 13.91 -15.52 -11.46
CA SER A 43 14.68 -16.31 -12.41
C SER A 43 14.34 -15.95 -13.85
N VAL A 44 15.19 -16.40 -14.79
CA VAL A 44 14.91 -16.44 -16.22
C VAL A 44 15.07 -17.90 -16.64
N GLY A 45 13.96 -18.58 -16.92
CA GLY A 45 13.94 -20.03 -17.06
C GLY A 45 14.34 -20.73 -15.76
N ASP A 46 15.54 -21.33 -15.72
CA ASP A 46 16.10 -21.99 -14.53
C ASP A 46 17.32 -21.26 -13.95
N ALA A 47 17.72 -20.13 -14.55
CA ALA A 47 18.84 -19.33 -14.07
C ALA A 47 18.34 -18.23 -13.11
N PRO A 48 18.92 -18.07 -11.91
CA PRO A 48 18.53 -17.01 -10.99
C PRO A 48 18.92 -15.63 -11.53
N ARG A 49 18.11 -14.61 -11.21
CA ARG A 49 18.33 -13.22 -11.59
C ARG A 49 18.46 -12.34 -10.34
N ALA A 50 19.56 -11.62 -10.23
CA ALA A 50 19.85 -10.79 -9.05
C ALA A 50 18.90 -9.59 -8.91
N ASP A 51 18.45 -9.03 -10.03
CA ASP A 51 17.54 -7.87 -10.06
C ASP A 51 16.23 -8.18 -9.32
N GLY A 52 15.57 -9.29 -9.67
CA GLY A 52 14.30 -9.68 -9.06
C GLY A 52 14.41 -9.92 -7.55
N VAL A 53 15.55 -10.43 -7.06
CA VAL A 53 15.79 -10.57 -5.61
C VAL A 53 15.86 -9.20 -4.93
N SER A 54 16.52 -8.23 -5.56
CA SER A 54 16.66 -6.87 -5.04
C SER A 54 15.33 -6.12 -5.03
N GLU A 55 14.53 -6.27 -6.08
CA GLU A 55 13.18 -5.71 -6.20
C GLU A 55 12.22 -6.29 -5.17
N LEU A 56 12.24 -7.62 -5.00
CA LEU A 56 11.46 -8.32 -3.98
C LEU A 56 11.84 -7.84 -2.56
N ALA A 57 13.14 -7.69 -2.29
CA ALA A 57 13.61 -7.18 -1.00
C ALA A 57 13.12 -5.75 -0.74
N ALA A 58 13.18 -4.89 -1.76
CA ALA A 58 12.69 -3.51 -1.67
C ALA A 58 11.17 -3.46 -1.40
N ALA A 59 10.38 -4.27 -2.12
CA ALA A 59 8.94 -4.34 -1.93
C ALA A 59 8.56 -4.85 -0.54
N ARG A 60 9.26 -5.88 -0.03
CA ARG A 60 9.06 -6.40 1.33
C ARG A 60 9.35 -5.33 2.40
N LEU A 61 10.48 -4.64 2.26
CA LEU A 61 10.86 -3.58 3.19
C LEU A 61 9.85 -2.42 3.18
N ALA A 62 9.34 -2.04 2.01
CA ALA A 62 8.32 -1.01 1.88
C ALA A 62 7.02 -1.38 2.60
N VAL A 63 6.52 -2.61 2.37
CA VAL A 63 5.31 -3.12 3.02
C VAL A 63 5.48 -3.21 4.54
N GLU A 64 6.64 -3.68 5.01
CA GLU A 64 6.97 -3.70 6.44
C GLU A 64 6.93 -2.28 7.04
N HIS A 65 7.59 -1.32 6.39
CA HIS A 65 7.63 0.06 6.85
C HIS A 65 6.24 0.72 6.93
N VAL A 66 5.38 0.50 5.92
CA VAL A 66 4.00 1.03 5.92
C VAL A 66 3.20 0.45 7.09
N ASN A 67 3.29 -0.86 7.29
CA ASN A 67 2.60 -1.54 8.37
C ASN A 67 3.12 -1.10 9.76
N LYS A 68 4.45 -1.00 9.92
CA LYS A 68 5.10 -0.61 11.19
C LYS A 68 4.77 0.83 11.59
N ARG A 69 4.67 1.73 10.62
CA ARG A 69 4.28 3.13 10.86
C ARG A 69 2.76 3.29 11.07
N GLY A 70 1.96 2.26 10.80
CA GLY A 70 0.51 2.30 10.97
C GLY A 70 -0.17 3.32 10.06
N LEU A 71 0.36 3.56 8.85
CA LEU A 71 -0.15 4.58 7.93
C LEU A 71 -1.57 4.31 7.43
N LEU A 72 -2.05 3.07 7.54
CA LEU A 72 -3.39 2.64 7.12
C LEU A 72 -4.22 2.17 8.33
N PRO A 73 -4.93 3.07 9.04
CA PRO A 73 -5.67 2.71 10.23
C PRO A 73 -6.76 1.66 9.95
N GLY A 74 -6.68 0.51 10.63
CA GLY A 74 -7.64 -0.59 10.47
C GLY A 74 -7.35 -1.52 9.29
N TYR A 75 -6.20 -1.37 8.63
CA TYR A 75 -5.75 -2.27 7.59
C TYR A 75 -4.30 -2.72 7.83
N ARG A 76 -3.97 -3.92 7.35
CA ARG A 76 -2.59 -4.37 7.18
C ARG A 76 -2.37 -4.79 5.75
N LEU A 77 -1.26 -4.35 5.19
CA LEU A 77 -0.80 -4.78 3.88
C LEU A 77 -0.16 -6.16 3.99
N HIS A 78 -0.50 -7.04 3.06
CA HIS A 78 0.13 -8.34 2.87
C HIS A 78 0.67 -8.42 1.44
N LEU A 79 1.95 -8.75 1.29
CA LEU A 79 2.57 -8.95 -0.01
C LEU A 79 2.57 -10.45 -0.34
N ILE A 80 1.88 -10.82 -1.41
CA ILE A 80 1.95 -12.15 -2.04
C ILE A 80 3.02 -12.08 -3.12
N THR A 81 3.89 -13.08 -3.26
CA THR A 81 5.06 -12.99 -4.15
C THR A 81 5.18 -14.24 -5.00
N ASN A 82 5.26 -14.09 -6.33
CA ASN A 82 5.47 -15.20 -7.27
C ASN A 82 6.56 -14.88 -8.29
N ASP A 83 7.30 -15.92 -8.69
CA ASP A 83 8.32 -15.83 -9.74
C ASP A 83 7.71 -15.99 -11.13
N THR A 84 7.94 -15.01 -11.99
CA THR A 84 7.44 -14.99 -13.37
C THR A 84 8.35 -15.74 -14.33
N LYS A 85 9.58 -16.05 -13.93
CA LYS A 85 10.62 -16.64 -14.79
C LYS A 85 10.94 -15.82 -16.06
N CYS A 86 10.53 -14.55 -16.10
CA CYS A 86 10.54 -13.70 -17.30
C CYS A 86 9.83 -14.34 -18.52
N ASP A 87 8.85 -15.22 -18.27
CA ASP A 87 8.07 -15.89 -19.32
C ASP A 87 6.60 -15.47 -19.22
N PRO A 88 5.96 -15.05 -20.33
CA PRO A 88 4.60 -14.54 -20.29
C PRO A 88 3.57 -15.62 -19.91
N GLY A 89 3.78 -16.87 -20.33
CA GLY A 89 2.92 -17.99 -19.98
C GLY A 89 2.98 -18.31 -18.48
N VAL A 90 4.18 -18.36 -17.92
CA VAL A 90 4.41 -18.53 -16.48
C VAL A 90 3.84 -17.35 -15.70
N GLY A 91 4.10 -16.11 -16.13
CA GLY A 91 3.58 -14.91 -15.46
C GLY A 91 2.04 -14.92 -15.35
N VAL A 92 1.35 -15.24 -16.45
CA VAL A 92 -0.12 -15.33 -16.49
C VAL A 92 -0.64 -16.48 -15.62
N ASP A 93 0.00 -17.66 -15.68
CA ASP A 93 -0.35 -18.78 -14.80
C ASP A 93 -0.22 -18.42 -13.32
N ARG A 94 0.89 -17.78 -12.93
CA ARG A 94 1.13 -17.31 -11.55
C ARG A 94 0.14 -16.26 -11.11
N PHE A 95 -0.29 -15.38 -12.01
CA PHE A 95 -1.35 -14.41 -11.72
C PHE A 95 -2.67 -15.11 -11.39
N PHE A 96 -3.12 -16.04 -12.25
CA PHE A 96 -4.33 -16.81 -11.99
C PHE A 96 -4.23 -17.66 -10.73
N HIS A 97 -3.08 -18.32 -10.53
CA HIS A 97 -2.81 -19.09 -9.33
C HIS A 97 -2.96 -18.22 -8.07
N ALA A 98 -2.40 -17.02 -8.05
CA ALA A 98 -2.53 -16.10 -6.92
C ALA A 98 -4.00 -15.70 -6.69
N LEU A 99 -4.75 -15.36 -7.75
CA LEU A 99 -6.16 -14.98 -7.64
C LEU A 99 -7.04 -16.09 -7.03
N TYR A 100 -6.80 -17.33 -7.43
CA TYR A 100 -7.65 -18.45 -7.01
C TYR A 100 -7.22 -19.14 -5.72
N THR A 101 -5.96 -18.98 -5.31
CA THR A 101 -5.44 -19.49 -4.04
C THR A 101 -5.73 -18.51 -2.89
N GLU A 102 -5.61 -17.20 -3.13
CA GLU A 102 -5.70 -16.17 -2.07
C GLU A 102 -7.11 -15.58 -1.91
N ARG A 103 -8.14 -16.45 -1.87
CA ARG A 103 -9.56 -16.05 -1.92
C ARG A 103 -10.03 -15.23 -0.72
N ASP A 104 -9.40 -15.42 0.43
CA ASP A 104 -9.80 -14.77 1.68
C ASP A 104 -9.27 -13.33 1.81
N SER A 105 -8.39 -12.92 0.88
CA SER A 105 -7.74 -11.61 0.92
C SER A 105 -8.10 -10.77 -0.29
N ARG A 106 -8.41 -9.48 -0.08
CA ARG A 106 -8.75 -8.58 -1.18
C ARG A 106 -7.47 -8.15 -1.87
N MET A 107 -7.22 -8.69 -3.06
CA MET A 107 -6.16 -8.23 -3.96
C MET A 107 -6.60 -6.92 -4.62
N VAL A 108 -5.88 -5.83 -4.36
CA VAL A 108 -6.22 -4.49 -4.89
C VAL A 108 -5.22 -3.96 -5.91
N MET A 109 -4.00 -4.49 -5.87
CA MET A 109 -2.88 -3.99 -6.65
C MET A 109 -1.94 -5.13 -7.02
N LEU A 110 -1.37 -5.01 -8.22
CA LEU A 110 -0.29 -5.84 -8.73
C LEU A 110 0.97 -4.97 -8.90
N LEU A 111 2.09 -5.40 -8.32
CA LEU A 111 3.42 -4.82 -8.50
C LEU A 111 4.22 -5.70 -9.46
N GLY A 112 4.79 -5.10 -10.50
CA GLY A 112 5.62 -5.78 -11.50
C GLY A 112 5.01 -5.77 -12.91
N THR A 113 5.68 -6.40 -13.88
CA THR A 113 7.01 -7.05 -13.80
C THR A 113 8.05 -6.21 -14.55
N ALA A 114 9.37 -6.35 -14.32
CA ALA A 114 10.31 -5.56 -15.14
C ALA A 114 10.52 -6.15 -16.56
N CYS A 115 10.13 -7.40 -16.81
CA CYS A 115 10.14 -7.99 -18.16
C CYS A 115 8.96 -7.48 -19.00
N SER A 116 9.25 -6.74 -20.08
CA SER A 116 8.24 -6.07 -20.90
C SER A 116 7.20 -7.02 -21.51
N GLU A 117 7.60 -8.20 -21.98
CA GLU A 117 6.69 -9.19 -22.59
C GLU A 117 5.67 -9.75 -21.58
N VAL A 118 6.13 -9.99 -20.35
CA VAL A 118 5.28 -10.45 -19.24
C VAL A 118 4.32 -9.33 -18.82
N THR A 119 4.84 -8.12 -18.66
CA THR A 119 4.05 -6.94 -18.30
C THR A 119 2.97 -6.63 -19.32
N GLU A 120 3.26 -6.70 -20.61
CA GLU A 120 2.26 -6.50 -21.67
C GLU A 120 1.13 -7.55 -21.58
N SER A 121 1.50 -8.82 -21.38
CA SER A 121 0.55 -9.94 -21.31
C SER A 121 -0.38 -9.81 -20.10
N ILE A 122 0.19 -9.45 -18.94
CA ILE A 122 -0.54 -9.23 -17.69
C ILE A 122 -1.43 -7.98 -17.76
N ALA A 123 -0.93 -6.88 -18.32
CA ALA A 123 -1.68 -5.62 -18.44
C ALA A 123 -2.98 -5.77 -19.25
N LYS A 124 -3.04 -6.71 -20.20
CA LYS A 124 -4.24 -7.02 -20.98
C LYS A 124 -5.33 -7.70 -20.14
N ILE A 125 -4.98 -8.42 -19.08
CA ILE A 125 -5.92 -9.27 -18.31
C ILE A 125 -6.24 -8.75 -16.91
N VAL A 126 -5.32 -8.03 -16.26
CA VAL A 126 -5.49 -7.53 -14.88
C VAL A 126 -6.75 -6.67 -14.70
N PRO A 127 -7.14 -5.78 -15.63
CA PRO A 127 -8.32 -4.93 -15.48
C PRO A 127 -9.64 -5.70 -15.34
N TYR A 128 -9.74 -6.93 -15.85
CA TYR A 128 -10.96 -7.74 -15.72
C TYR A 128 -11.30 -8.11 -14.27
N TRP A 129 -10.32 -8.03 -13.35
CA TRP A 129 -10.51 -8.23 -11.90
C TRP A 129 -10.57 -6.93 -11.10
N ASN A 130 -10.61 -5.76 -11.74
CA ASN A 130 -10.54 -4.44 -11.08
C ASN A 130 -9.29 -4.25 -10.19
N ILE A 131 -8.17 -4.83 -10.61
CA ILE A 131 -6.87 -4.68 -9.94
C ILE A 131 -6.07 -3.61 -10.69
N VAL A 132 -5.33 -2.78 -9.96
CA VAL A 132 -4.41 -1.80 -10.58
C VAL A 132 -3.02 -2.42 -10.69
N GLN A 133 -2.46 -2.43 -11.89
CA GLN A 133 -1.06 -2.79 -12.10
C GLN A 133 -0.16 -1.55 -12.03
N VAL A 134 0.97 -1.68 -11.35
CA VAL A 134 2.06 -0.70 -11.35
C VAL A 134 3.35 -1.46 -11.67
N SER A 135 4.01 -1.08 -12.75
CA SER A 135 5.27 -1.63 -13.24
C SER A 135 6.35 -0.56 -13.33
#